data_AF-A0A9X0A5W4-F1
#
_entry.id   AF-A0A9X0A5W4-F1
#
_cell.length_a   1.000
_cell.length_b   1.000
_cell.length_c   1.000
_cell.angle_alpha   90.00
_cell.angle_beta   90.00
_cell.angle_gamma   90.00
#
_symmetry.space_group_name_H-M   'P 1'
#
loop_
_entity.id
_entity.type
_entity.pdbx_description
1 polymer ?
#
loop_
_entity_poly.entity_id
_entity_poly.type
_entity_poly.pdbx_seq_one_letter_code
_entity_poly.pdbx_strand_id
1 'polypeptide(L)' 'MRYFASVGGASTETQVEKKVLASNPIMEAIGNAKTIRNDNSSRFGKYLEISF' A
#
# COMPACT_ATOMS: atom_id res chain seq x y z
N MET A 1 -5.53 -3.19 0.56
CA MET A 1 -5.15 -3.33 -0.87
C MET A 1 -5.09 -4.77 -1.38
N ARG A 2 -4.72 -5.78 -0.58
CA ARG A 2 -4.63 -7.18 -1.07
C ARG A 2 -5.94 -7.74 -1.62
N TYR A 3 -7.08 -7.41 -1.01
CA TYR A 3 -8.39 -7.86 -1.50
C TYR A 3 -8.68 -7.34 -2.91
N PHE A 4 -8.64 -6.02 -3.13
CA PHE A 4 -8.83 -5.41 -4.45
C PHE A 4 -7.86 -5.95 -5.50
N ALA A 5 -6.59 -6.14 -5.14
CA ALA A 5 -5.60 -6.74 -6.02
C ALA A 5 -5.87 -8.22 -6.39
N SER A 6 -6.65 -8.94 -5.58
CA SER A 6 -6.99 -10.34 -5.84
C SER A 6 -8.29 -10.51 -6.63
N VAL A 7 -9.24 -9.59 -6.48
CA VAL A 7 -10.56 -9.67 -7.12
C VAL A 7 -10.66 -8.84 -8.40
N GLY A 8 -9.84 -7.80 -8.55
CA GLY A 8 -9.79 -6.92 -9.72
C GLY A 8 -8.87 -7.41 -10.84
N GLY A 9 -7.95 -8.32 -10.55
CA GLY A 9 -6.92 -8.74 -11.51
C GLY A 9 -7.40 -9.75 -12.54
N ALA A 10 -7.77 -9.28 -13.74
CA ALA A 10 -7.61 -10.10 -14.95
C ALA A 10 -6.10 -10.27 -15.22
N SER A 11 -5.66 -11.45 -15.66
CA SER A 11 -4.24 -11.86 -15.76
C SER A 11 -3.32 -10.90 -16.54
N THR A 12 -3.87 -9.98 -17.34
CA THR A 12 -3.18 -8.96 -18.13
C THR A 12 -3.01 -7.60 -17.43
N GLU A 13 -3.86 -7.23 -16.45
CA GLU A 13 -3.85 -5.89 -15.80
C GLU A 13 -3.16 -5.84 -14.42
N THR A 14 -2.70 -6.98 -13.90
CA THR A 14 -2.10 -7.10 -12.54
C THR A 14 -0.85 -6.25 -12.27
N GLN A 15 -0.33 -5.51 -13.25
CA GLN A 15 0.88 -4.69 -13.06
C GLN A 15 0.65 -3.49 -12.15
N VAL A 16 -0.49 -2.80 -12.24
CA VAL A 16 -0.78 -1.62 -11.42
C VAL A 16 -0.95 -2.03 -9.96
N GLU A 17 -1.73 -3.08 -9.71
CA GLU A 17 -1.94 -3.63 -8.36
C GLU A 17 -0.62 -4.08 -7.72
N LYS A 18 0.25 -4.76 -8.47
CA LYS A 18 1.59 -5.16 -8.01
C LYS A 18 2.45 -3.94 -7.65
N LYS A 19 2.42 -2.89 -8.47
CA LYS A 19 3.16 -1.63 -8.18
C LYS A 19 2.61 -0.92 -6.94
N VAL A 20 1.29 -0.87 -6.78
CA VAL A 20 0.64 -0.28 -5.60
C VAL A 20 0.92 -1.09 -4.32
N LEU A 21 0.99 -2.42 -4.42
CA LEU A 21 1.40 -3.25 -3.27
C LEU A 21 2.88 -3.08 -2.94
N ALA A 22 3.75 -2.97 -3.96
CA ALA A 22 5.18 -2.78 -3.82
C ALA A 22 5.57 -1.40 -3.26
N SER A 23 4.69 -0.38 -3.34
CA SER A 23 4.95 0.92 -2.75
C SER A 23 4.85 0.92 -1.22
N ASN A 24 4.07 -0.01 -0.61
CA ASN A 24 3.87 -0.01 0.85
C ASN A 24 5.19 -0.14 1.64
N PRO A 25 6.09 -1.11 1.37
CA PRO A 25 7.37 -1.20 2.07
C PRO A 25 8.20 0.08 1.98
N ILE A 26 8.18 0.76 0.82
CA ILE A 26 8.93 2.00 0.61
C ILE A 26 8.33 3.12 1.46
N MET A 27 7.01 3.30 1.39
CA MET A 27 6.31 4.34 2.13
C MET A 27 6.39 4.12 3.65
N GLU A 28 6.36 2.87 4.10
CA GLU A 28 6.56 2.52 5.50
C GLU A 28 8.01 2.82 5.93
N ALA A 29 9.01 2.45 5.13
CA ALA A 29 10.41 2.69 5.46
C ALA A 29 10.77 4.18 5.62
N ILE A 30 10.17 5.07 4.81
CA ILE A 30 10.46 6.51 4.86
C ILE A 30 9.52 7.30 5.78
N GLY A 31 8.32 6.78 6.04
CA GLY A 31 7.23 7.54 6.64
C GLY A 31 6.66 6.96 7.93
N ASN A 32 7.05 5.74 8.31
CA ASN A 32 6.71 5.16 9.60
C ASN A 32 7.84 5.32 10.60
N ALA A 33 7.48 5.38 11.86
CA ALA A 33 8.41 5.41 12.97
C ALA A 33 7.85 4.60 14.15
N LYS A 34 8.75 4.08 14.97
CA LYS A 34 8.40 3.48 16.26
C LYS A 34 7.95 4.56 17.24
N THR A 35 6.84 4.28 17.93
CA THR A 35 6.30 5.12 19.02
C THR A 35 6.09 4.26 20.26
N ILE A 36 5.68 4.86 21.37
CA ILE A 36 5.37 4.13 22.61
C ILE A 36 4.20 3.16 22.43
N ARG A 37 3.26 3.46 21.52
CA ARG A 37 2.01 2.70 21.36
C ARG A 37 1.99 1.78 20.14
N ASN A 38 2.90 1.97 19.19
CA ASN A 38 2.96 1.20 17.94
C ASN A 38 4.38 1.28 17.36
N ASP A 39 4.98 0.12 17.07
CA ASP A 39 6.33 -0.02 16.53
C ASP A 39 6.45 0.41 15.06
N ASN A 40 5.34 0.49 14.32
CA ASN A 40 5.32 0.86 12.90
C ASN A 40 4.22 1.92 12.63
N SER A 41 4.27 3.03 13.36
CA SER A 41 3.26 4.10 13.24
C SER A 41 3.56 5.01 12.05
N SER A 42 2.65 5.08 11.08
CA SER A 42 2.72 6.09 10.02
C SER A 42 2.64 7.50 10.60
N ARG A 43 3.54 8.38 10.14
CA ARG A 43 3.64 9.78 10.57
C ARG A 43 3.15 10.77 9.51
N PHE A 44 2.46 10.25 8.50
CA PHE A 44 1.85 11.00 7.40
C PHE A 44 0.49 10.39 7.05
N GLY A 45 -0.41 11.17 6.45
CA GLY A 45 -1.66 10.69 5.89
C GLY A 45 -1.45 10.14 4.48
N LYS A 46 -1.92 8.93 4.19
CA LYS A 46 -1.87 8.32 2.84
C LYS A 46 -3.26 8.30 2.22
N TYR A 47 -3.43 9.03 1.11
CA TYR A 47 -4.61 8.92 0.25
C TYR A 47 -4.24 8.12 -1.01
N LEU A 48 -5.08 7.15 -1.38
CA LEU A 48 -4.94 6.34 -2.59
C LEU A 48 -6.30 6.29 -3.28
N GLU A 49 -6.32 6.73 -4.54
CA GLU A 49 -7.49 6.65 -5.41
C GLU A 49 -7.38 5.42 -6.31
N ILE A 50 -8.48 4.68 -6.44
CA ILE A 50 -8.57 3.48 -7.27
C ILE A 50 -9.68 3.73 -8.29
N SER A 51 -9.32 3.72 -9.56
CA SER A 51 -10.26 3.74 -10.68
C SER A 51 -10.53 2.29 -11.11
N PHE A 52 -11.79 1.97 -11.35
CA PHE A 52 -12.27 0.67 -11.81
C PHE A 52 -12.85 0.80 -13.22
#